data_AF-A0A6B7E3R0-F1
#
_entry.id   AF-A0A6B7E3R0-F1
#
_cell.length_a   1.000
_cell.length_b   1.000
_cell.length_c   1.000
_cell.angle_alpha   90.00
_cell.angle_beta   90.00
_cell.angle_gamma   90.00
#
_symmetry.space_group_name_H-M   'P 1'
#
loop_
_entity.id
_entity.type
_entity.pdbx_description
1 polymer ?
#
loop_
_entity_poly.entity_id
_entity_poly.type
_entity_poly.pdbx_seq_one_letter_code
_entity_poly.pdbx_strand_id
1 'polypeptide(L)'
;VVAYTKTGDRLVGQIAKRQAVINPENTFYSVKRFIGRKSSEVSEELKQVSYIVKTDNNGNIKLECSALSKDFAAEEMSAEVLRKLADDAGTYLGETISQAVITVPAYFNDSQRQATKDAGRIAGLEVLRIINEPTAASLAYGLDKKNNETILVFDLGGGTFDVSVLEVGDGVFEVLSTSGDTHLGGDDFDDKIVQWLMDEFKKETNVDLKTDRQALQRLTEASEKAKVELSSLTESEINLPFITATDAGPQHLEQKISRAKFEELCSSLIDRARIPVENALKDAKLDSSKIDEVVLVGGSTRIPAIKSLVQKILGKEPNQTVNPDEVVAIGAAVQAGVLAGEVKDILLLDVTPLSLGVETLGGVTTRIIPRNTTVPTKKSEVFSPAVDNQPNVEIHVLQGERE
;
A
#
# COMPACT_ATOMS: atom_id res chain seq x y z
N VAL A 1 4.91 9.39 -7.46
CA VAL A 1 6.24 10.02 -7.41
C VAL A 1 6.09 11.51 -7.61
N VAL A 2 6.70 12.31 -6.74
CA VAL A 2 6.70 13.78 -6.77
C VAL A 2 8.15 14.25 -6.64
N ALA A 3 8.55 15.28 -7.37
CA ALA A 3 9.88 15.86 -7.21
C ALA A 3 9.84 17.38 -7.29
N TYR A 4 10.83 18.02 -6.66
CA TYR A 4 11.06 19.45 -6.77
C TYR A 4 12.44 19.69 -7.39
N THR A 5 12.47 20.49 -8.46
CA THR A 5 13.72 20.89 -9.12
C THR A 5 14.46 21.92 -8.27
N LYS A 6 15.73 22.17 -8.59
CA LYS A 6 16.53 23.23 -7.94
C LYS A 6 15.96 24.63 -8.14
N THR A 7 15.15 24.84 -9.19
CA THR A 7 14.44 26.10 -9.46
C THR A 7 13.12 26.20 -8.72
N GLY A 8 12.71 25.15 -8.00
CA GLY A 8 11.46 25.08 -7.25
C GLY A 8 10.26 24.55 -8.05
N ASP A 9 10.47 24.11 -9.30
CA ASP A 9 9.40 23.54 -10.13
C ASP A 9 8.96 22.19 -9.59
N ARG A 10 7.65 21.99 -9.54
CA ARG A 10 7.03 20.73 -9.10
C ARG A 10 6.86 19.79 -10.30
N LEU A 11 7.39 18.58 -10.16
CA LEU A 11 7.23 17.48 -11.10
C LEU A 11 6.41 16.36 -10.45
N VAL A 12 5.48 15.75 -11.19
CA VAL A 12 4.67 14.63 -10.68
C VAL A 12 4.56 13.54 -11.74
N GLY A 13 4.60 12.28 -11.31
CA GLY A 13 4.47 11.11 -12.19
C GLY A 13 5.77 10.79 -12.93
N GLN A 14 5.67 10.46 -14.22
CA GLN A 14 6.80 9.95 -14.99
C GLN A 14 7.95 10.95 -15.15
N ILE A 15 7.64 12.24 -15.22
CA ILE A 15 8.66 13.30 -15.30
C ILE A 15 9.48 13.35 -14.00
N ALA A 16 8.81 13.21 -12.84
CA ALA A 16 9.50 13.11 -11.56
C ALA A 16 10.34 11.83 -11.46
N LYS A 17 9.80 10.67 -11.89
CA LYS A 17 10.53 9.39 -11.88
C LYS A 17 11.82 9.47 -12.71
N ARG A 18 11.77 10.04 -13.92
CA ARG A 18 12.93 10.14 -14.84
C ARG A 18 14.14 10.88 -14.28
N GLN A 19 13.93 11.85 -13.39
CA GLN A 19 15.02 12.65 -12.81
C GLN A 19 15.44 12.17 -11.41
N ALA A 20 14.85 11.10 -10.88
CA ALA A 20 15.13 10.61 -9.55
C ALA A 20 16.63 10.30 -9.34
N VAL A 21 17.29 9.70 -10.34
CA VAL A 21 18.73 9.37 -10.31
C VAL A 21 19.63 10.60 -10.09
N ILE A 22 19.28 11.76 -10.64
CA ILE A 22 20.10 12.98 -10.54
C ILE A 22 19.64 13.92 -9.42
N ASN A 23 18.52 13.61 -8.78
CA ASN A 23 17.91 14.40 -7.71
C ASN A 23 17.25 13.51 -6.64
N PRO A 24 17.97 12.52 -6.08
CA PRO A 24 17.36 11.51 -5.21
C PRO A 24 16.82 12.08 -3.89
N GLU A 25 17.38 13.19 -3.42
CA GLU A 25 16.99 13.83 -2.16
C GLU A 25 15.69 14.63 -2.25
N ASN A 26 15.34 15.12 -3.45
CA ASN A 26 14.13 15.92 -3.66
C ASN A 26 13.10 15.18 -4.53
N THR A 27 13.21 13.85 -4.61
CA THR A 27 12.30 12.98 -5.35
C THR A 27 11.65 11.99 -4.40
N PHE A 28 10.38 12.20 -4.13
CA PHE A 28 9.60 11.46 -3.14
C PHE A 28 8.75 10.37 -3.83
N TYR A 29 8.92 9.14 -3.37
CA TYR A 29 8.21 7.94 -3.80
C TYR A 29 7.87 7.08 -2.59
N SER A 30 6.94 6.13 -2.75
CA SER A 30 6.48 5.25 -1.67
C SER A 30 5.96 5.95 -0.41
N VAL A 31 5.59 7.23 -0.52
CA VAL A 31 5.09 8.06 0.60
C VAL A 31 3.82 7.50 1.25
N LYS A 32 3.02 6.71 0.50
CA LYS A 32 1.86 5.99 1.05
C LYS A 32 2.24 5.03 2.18
N ARG A 33 3.49 4.55 2.25
CA ARG A 33 3.98 3.74 3.38
C ARG A 33 4.12 4.56 4.67
N PHE A 34 4.17 5.89 4.60
CA PHE A 34 4.39 6.80 5.74
C PHE A 34 3.14 7.59 6.16
N ILE A 35 2.12 7.68 5.28
CA ILE A 35 0.93 8.48 5.55
C ILE A 35 0.21 8.02 6.81
N GLY A 36 -0.12 8.94 7.72
CA GLY A 36 -0.81 8.65 8.98
C GLY A 36 -0.04 7.76 9.97
N ARG A 37 1.27 7.57 9.80
CA ARG A 37 2.11 6.75 10.68
C ARG A 37 3.12 7.57 11.48
N LYS A 38 3.56 6.99 12.60
CA LYS A 38 4.71 7.43 13.37
C LYS A 38 5.98 6.76 12.86
N SER A 39 7.13 7.41 13.06
CA SER A 39 8.42 6.87 12.64
C SER A 39 8.77 5.53 13.31
N SER A 40 8.30 5.30 14.54
CA SER A 40 8.48 4.03 15.26
C SER A 40 7.76 2.85 14.61
N GLU A 41 6.76 3.09 13.77
CA GLU A 41 6.00 2.05 13.09
C GLU A 41 6.66 1.58 11.79
N VAL A 42 7.55 2.39 11.20
CA VAL A 42 8.11 2.17 9.84
C VAL A 42 9.64 2.30 9.82
N SER A 43 10.30 1.94 10.91
CA SER A 43 11.75 2.15 11.05
C SER A 43 12.60 1.48 9.97
N GLU A 44 12.12 0.39 9.38
CA GLU A 44 12.81 -0.30 8.29
C GLU A 44 12.54 0.36 6.93
N GLU A 45 11.29 0.70 6.62
CA GLU A 45 10.95 1.41 5.37
C GLU A 45 11.62 2.77 5.26
N LEU A 46 11.81 3.46 6.40
CA LEU A 46 12.53 4.73 6.44
C LEU A 46 13.99 4.61 5.97
N LYS A 47 14.59 3.41 6.03
CA LYS A 47 15.96 3.16 5.57
C LYS A 47 16.03 2.76 4.10
N GLN A 48 14.90 2.40 3.49
CA GLN A 48 14.82 1.90 2.11
C GLN A 48 14.73 3.04 1.08
N VAL A 49 14.40 4.27 1.51
CA VAL A 49 14.22 5.42 0.62
C VAL A 49 15.50 6.25 0.45
N SER A 50 15.67 6.84 -0.73
CA SER A 50 16.85 7.67 -1.06
C SER A 50 16.80 9.10 -0.52
N TYR A 51 15.61 9.60 -0.20
CA TYR A 51 15.38 10.96 0.30
C TYR A 51 15.47 11.03 1.82
N ILE A 52 15.64 12.24 2.35
CA ILE A 52 15.81 12.44 3.79
C ILE A 52 14.45 12.43 4.49
N VAL A 53 14.34 11.59 5.51
CA VAL A 53 13.19 11.55 6.40
C VAL A 53 13.60 11.96 7.82
N LYS A 54 12.90 12.96 8.35
CA LYS A 54 13.03 13.47 9.71
C LYS A 54 11.87 12.99 10.57
N THR A 55 12.11 12.98 11.88
CA THR A 55 11.08 12.72 12.89
C THR A 55 10.95 13.98 13.76
N ASP A 56 9.72 14.50 13.92
CA ASP A 56 9.47 15.62 14.84
C ASP A 56 9.35 15.15 16.31
N ASN A 57 9.23 16.09 17.24
CA ASN A 57 9.13 15.80 18.67
C ASN A 57 7.91 14.92 19.06
N ASN A 58 6.92 14.82 18.18
CA ASN A 58 5.70 14.04 18.39
C ASN A 58 5.75 12.69 17.64
N GLY A 59 6.92 12.31 17.11
CA GLY A 59 7.13 11.08 16.36
C GLY A 59 6.55 11.11 14.94
N ASN A 60 6.09 12.27 14.43
CA ASN A 60 5.56 12.35 13.07
C ASN A 60 6.68 12.36 12.06
N ILE A 61 6.39 11.77 10.90
CA ILE A 61 7.30 11.71 9.76
C ILE A 61 7.28 13.03 9.00
N LYS A 62 8.47 13.55 8.67
CA LYS A 62 8.67 14.76 7.87
C LYS A 62 9.64 14.48 6.74
N LEU A 63 9.25 14.82 5.52
CA LEU A 63 10.03 14.60 4.29
C LEU A 63 10.78 15.88 3.95
N GLU A 64 12.10 15.87 4.12
CA GLU A 64 12.92 17.06 3.86
C GLU A 64 13.09 17.28 2.35
N CYS A 65 12.78 18.49 1.89
CA CYS A 65 13.05 18.96 0.54
C CYS A 65 14.10 20.07 0.58
N SER A 66 15.36 19.68 0.40
CA SER A 66 16.52 20.58 0.37
C SER A 66 16.36 21.68 -0.68
N ALA A 67 15.80 21.35 -1.85
CA ALA A 67 15.58 22.32 -2.94
C ALA A 67 14.66 23.48 -2.55
N LEU A 68 13.73 23.26 -1.62
CA LEU A 68 12.80 24.28 -1.14
C LEU A 68 13.12 24.77 0.28
N SER A 69 14.13 24.19 0.94
CA SER A 69 14.39 24.40 2.37
C SER A 69 13.12 24.23 3.22
N LYS A 70 12.30 23.22 2.88
CA LYS A 70 11.01 22.94 3.51
C LYS A 70 10.89 21.46 3.84
N ASP A 71 10.32 21.16 5.00
CA ASP A 71 9.87 19.82 5.35
C ASP A 71 8.38 19.66 5.00
N PHE A 72 8.02 18.54 4.40
CA PHE A 72 6.65 18.21 4.01
C PHE A 72 6.08 17.07 4.86
N ALA A 73 4.79 17.11 5.11
CA ALA A 73 4.04 15.96 5.58
C ALA A 73 3.75 14.96 4.44
N ALA A 74 3.48 13.70 4.76
CA ALA A 74 3.17 12.67 3.77
C ALA A 74 1.87 12.98 3.00
N GLU A 75 0.93 13.64 3.67
CA GLU A 75 -0.34 14.13 3.15
C GLU A 75 -0.12 15.19 2.06
N GLU A 76 0.83 16.11 2.26
CA GLU A 76 1.16 17.14 1.26
C GLU A 76 1.72 16.50 -0.02
N MET A 77 2.63 15.53 0.09
CA MET A 77 3.16 14.81 -1.09
C MET A 77 2.09 13.98 -1.79
N SER A 78 1.21 13.34 -1.03
CA SER A 78 0.10 12.56 -1.60
C SER A 78 -0.90 13.48 -2.30
N ALA A 79 -1.15 14.67 -1.75
CA ALA A 79 -2.00 15.69 -2.36
C ALA A 79 -1.47 16.15 -3.73
N GLU A 80 -0.16 16.20 -3.93
CA GLU A 80 0.41 16.54 -5.23
C GLU A 80 0.14 15.49 -6.32
N VAL A 81 0.08 14.22 -5.94
CA VAL A 81 -0.35 13.14 -6.85
C VAL A 81 -1.84 13.27 -7.15
N LEU A 82 -2.67 13.47 -6.12
CA LEU A 82 -4.11 13.62 -6.28
C LEU A 82 -4.49 14.83 -7.14
N ARG A 83 -3.81 15.97 -6.93
CA ARG A 83 -4.00 17.17 -7.73
C ARG A 83 -3.68 16.93 -9.20
N LYS A 84 -2.56 16.26 -9.50
CA LYS A 84 -2.23 15.88 -10.87
C LYS A 84 -3.32 14.99 -11.50
N LEU A 85 -3.82 14.00 -10.77
CA LEU A 85 -4.88 13.12 -11.28
C LEU A 85 -6.18 13.90 -11.57
N ALA A 86 -6.56 14.83 -10.69
CA ALA A 86 -7.70 15.72 -10.89
C ALA A 86 -7.50 16.66 -12.09
N ASP A 87 -6.31 17.25 -12.24
CA ASP A 87 -5.96 18.12 -13.37
C ASP A 87 -6.00 17.35 -14.70
N ASP A 88 -5.46 16.13 -14.74
CA ASP A 88 -5.47 15.26 -15.92
C ASP A 88 -6.92 14.87 -16.30
N ALA A 89 -7.74 14.48 -15.32
CA ALA A 89 -9.15 14.17 -15.53
C ALA A 89 -9.95 15.39 -16.00
N GLY A 90 -9.70 16.56 -15.40
CA GLY A 90 -10.33 17.82 -15.80
C GLY A 90 -9.94 18.28 -17.20
N THR A 91 -8.68 18.06 -17.60
CA THR A 91 -8.22 18.31 -18.97
C THR A 91 -8.94 17.41 -19.97
N TYR A 92 -9.12 16.13 -19.64
CA TYR A 92 -9.83 15.18 -20.48
C TYR A 92 -11.32 15.52 -20.63
N LEU A 93 -11.98 15.90 -19.53
CA LEU A 93 -13.42 16.22 -19.50
C LEU A 93 -13.75 17.65 -19.95
N GLY A 94 -12.76 18.55 -19.93
CA GLY A 94 -12.95 19.98 -20.25
C GLY A 94 -13.56 20.79 -19.11
N GLU A 95 -13.50 20.31 -17.87
CA GLU A 95 -14.06 20.96 -16.69
C GLU A 95 -13.17 20.81 -15.45
N THR A 96 -13.45 21.56 -14.38
CA THR A 96 -12.71 21.47 -13.13
C THR A 96 -13.28 20.35 -12.25
N ILE A 97 -12.42 19.44 -11.81
CA ILE A 97 -12.80 18.36 -10.89
C ILE A 97 -12.67 18.85 -9.45
N SER A 98 -13.76 18.79 -8.69
CA SER A 98 -13.83 19.28 -7.31
C SER A 98 -14.22 18.21 -6.29
N GLN A 99 -14.68 17.03 -6.73
CA GLN A 99 -15.15 15.95 -5.87
C GLN A 99 -14.50 14.62 -6.28
N ALA A 100 -14.21 13.75 -5.32
CA ALA A 100 -13.58 12.46 -5.60
C ALA A 100 -13.97 11.37 -4.59
N VAL A 101 -13.94 10.13 -5.07
CA VAL A 101 -13.81 8.93 -4.24
C VAL A 101 -12.33 8.52 -4.27
N ILE A 102 -11.74 8.30 -3.10
CA ILE A 102 -10.31 7.97 -2.97
C ILE A 102 -10.18 6.59 -2.32
N THR A 103 -9.28 5.77 -2.85
CA THR A 103 -9.07 4.40 -2.36
C THR A 103 -8.02 4.35 -1.25
N VAL A 104 -8.16 3.38 -0.35
CA VAL A 104 -7.16 3.05 0.68
C VAL A 104 -7.04 1.53 0.85
N PRO A 105 -5.89 1.02 1.29
CA PRO A 105 -5.73 -0.37 1.70
C PRO A 105 -6.81 -0.76 2.72
N ALA A 106 -7.37 -1.96 2.60
CA ALA A 106 -8.45 -2.39 3.51
C ALA A 106 -7.98 -2.40 4.96
N TYR A 107 -6.72 -2.76 5.20
CA TYR A 107 -6.12 -2.84 6.53
C TYR A 107 -5.58 -1.51 7.07
N PHE A 108 -5.88 -0.36 6.44
CA PHE A 108 -5.57 0.96 7.00
C PHE A 108 -6.35 1.23 8.30
N ASN A 109 -5.64 1.74 9.30
CA ASN A 109 -6.19 2.21 10.56
C ASN A 109 -6.86 3.60 10.42
N ASP A 110 -7.46 4.11 11.50
CA ASP A 110 -8.17 5.39 11.50
C ASP A 110 -7.27 6.57 11.10
N SER A 111 -6.07 6.67 11.68
CA SER A 111 -5.10 7.73 11.38
C SER A 111 -4.70 7.77 9.91
N GLN A 112 -4.46 6.61 9.28
CA GLN A 112 -4.08 6.51 7.87
C GLN A 112 -5.24 6.88 6.93
N ARG A 113 -6.46 6.48 7.28
CA ARG A 113 -7.68 6.87 6.53
C ARG A 113 -7.92 8.37 6.59
N GLN A 114 -7.79 8.94 7.79
CA GLN A 114 -7.98 10.37 8.01
C GLN A 114 -6.89 11.19 7.27
N ALA A 115 -5.62 10.78 7.37
CA ALA A 115 -4.52 11.40 6.64
C ALA A 115 -4.70 11.35 5.11
N THR A 116 -5.22 10.23 4.57
CA THR A 116 -5.53 10.12 3.14
C THR A 116 -6.68 11.06 2.73
N LYS A 117 -7.70 11.18 3.58
CA LYS A 117 -8.80 12.13 3.37
C LYS A 117 -8.30 13.57 3.40
N ASP A 118 -7.36 13.89 4.29
CA ASP A 118 -6.73 15.20 4.40
C ASP A 118 -5.85 15.51 3.17
N ALA A 119 -5.14 14.52 2.63
CA ALA A 119 -4.43 14.67 1.35
C ALA A 119 -5.40 15.07 0.21
N GLY A 120 -6.59 14.46 0.16
CA GLY A 120 -7.65 14.87 -0.78
C GLY A 120 -8.08 16.32 -0.60
N ARG A 121 -8.32 16.76 0.65
CA ARG A 121 -8.66 18.15 0.97
C ARG A 121 -7.55 19.13 0.57
N ILE A 122 -6.29 18.81 0.88
CA ILE A 122 -5.12 19.61 0.49
C ILE A 122 -4.98 19.69 -1.04
N ALA A 123 -5.37 18.63 -1.76
CA ALA A 123 -5.39 18.63 -3.22
C ALA A 123 -6.47 19.56 -3.81
N GLY A 124 -7.44 20.01 -3.00
CA GLY A 124 -8.58 20.82 -3.45
C GLY A 124 -9.83 19.99 -3.77
N LEU A 125 -9.88 18.73 -3.31
CA LEU A 125 -10.98 17.81 -3.58
C LEU A 125 -11.88 17.63 -2.35
N GLU A 126 -13.19 17.70 -2.55
CA GLU A 126 -14.16 17.16 -1.61
C GLU A 126 -14.14 15.63 -1.70
N VAL A 127 -13.67 14.99 -0.62
CA VAL A 127 -13.61 13.53 -0.55
C VAL A 127 -14.98 12.98 -0.15
N LEU A 128 -15.77 12.57 -1.15
CA LEU A 128 -17.12 12.04 -0.97
C LEU A 128 -17.12 10.71 -0.22
N ARG A 129 -16.13 9.86 -0.49
CA ARG A 129 -15.97 8.55 0.16
C ARG A 129 -14.50 8.13 0.13
N ILE A 130 -14.07 7.53 1.24
CA ILE A 130 -12.90 6.65 1.26
C ILE A 130 -13.39 5.23 1.07
N ILE A 131 -12.93 4.54 0.03
CA ILE A 131 -13.30 3.16 -0.28
C ILE A 131 -12.10 2.23 -0.11
N ASN A 132 -12.32 1.02 0.39
CA ASN A 132 -11.28 0.01 0.50
C ASN A 132 -10.91 -0.51 -0.90
N GLU A 133 -9.62 -0.67 -1.17
CA GLU A 133 -9.08 -1.15 -2.46
C GLU A 133 -9.70 -2.49 -2.91
N PRO A 134 -9.75 -3.55 -2.08
CA PRO A 134 -10.38 -4.80 -2.49
C PRO A 134 -11.90 -4.69 -2.66
N THR A 135 -12.55 -3.79 -1.93
CA THR A 135 -13.98 -3.48 -2.11
C THR A 135 -14.23 -2.76 -3.43
N ALA A 136 -13.37 -1.82 -3.83
CA ALA A 136 -13.44 -1.21 -5.14
C ALA A 136 -13.22 -2.27 -6.23
N ALA A 137 -12.22 -3.14 -6.05
CA ALA A 137 -11.96 -4.21 -7.00
C ALA A 137 -13.16 -5.15 -7.18
N SER A 138 -13.87 -5.48 -6.09
CA SER A 138 -15.07 -6.32 -6.16
C SER A 138 -16.22 -5.64 -6.89
N LEU A 139 -16.42 -4.32 -6.72
CA LEU A 139 -17.43 -3.56 -7.48
C LEU A 139 -17.18 -3.65 -8.98
N ALA A 140 -15.94 -3.48 -9.42
CA ALA A 140 -15.58 -3.56 -10.84
C ALA A 140 -15.74 -4.99 -11.38
N TYR A 141 -15.40 -6.02 -10.58
CA TYR A 141 -15.58 -7.42 -10.94
C TYR A 141 -17.06 -7.84 -11.03
N GLY A 142 -17.87 -7.43 -10.04
CA GLY A 142 -19.23 -7.92 -9.84
C GLY A 142 -20.32 -7.12 -10.53
N LEU A 143 -20.01 -5.99 -11.18
CA LEU A 143 -21.01 -5.11 -11.80
C LEU A 143 -21.94 -5.84 -12.79
N ASP A 144 -21.39 -6.79 -13.56
CA ASP A 144 -22.14 -7.55 -14.56
C ASP A 144 -22.60 -8.94 -14.06
N LYS A 145 -22.34 -9.28 -12.79
CA LYS A 145 -22.60 -10.61 -12.23
C LYS A 145 -24.00 -10.72 -11.64
N LYS A 146 -24.75 -11.70 -12.12
CA LYS A 146 -26.13 -11.99 -11.66
C LYS A 146 -26.24 -13.08 -10.61
N ASN A 147 -25.27 -13.99 -10.56
CA ASN A 147 -25.26 -15.06 -9.58
C ASN A 147 -24.46 -14.61 -8.36
N ASN A 148 -24.85 -15.12 -7.19
CA ASN A 148 -24.06 -14.96 -5.98
C ASN A 148 -22.80 -15.82 -6.07
N GLU A 149 -21.64 -15.18 -5.97
CA GLU A 149 -20.33 -15.79 -5.95
C GLU A 149 -19.61 -15.35 -4.67
N THR A 150 -18.94 -16.27 -4.00
CA THR A 150 -17.99 -15.94 -2.93
C THR A 150 -16.61 -15.76 -3.56
N ILE A 151 -16.05 -14.56 -3.49
CA ILE A 151 -14.77 -14.23 -4.09
C ILE A 151 -13.70 -13.94 -3.04
N LEU A 152 -12.45 -14.20 -3.39
CA LEU A 152 -11.29 -13.73 -2.66
C LEU A 152 -10.54 -12.72 -3.52
N VAL A 153 -10.44 -11.48 -3.03
CA VAL A 153 -9.60 -10.45 -3.64
C VAL A 153 -8.23 -10.50 -2.97
N PHE A 154 -7.19 -10.74 -3.77
CA PHE A 154 -5.79 -10.76 -3.33
C PHE A 154 -5.10 -9.53 -3.94
N ASP A 155 -4.87 -8.50 -3.12
CA ASP A 155 -4.27 -7.24 -3.54
C ASP A 155 -2.83 -7.11 -3.02
N LEU A 156 -1.85 -7.34 -3.90
CA LEU A 156 -0.44 -7.14 -3.59
C LEU A 156 0.13 -6.02 -4.46
N GLY A 157 0.15 -4.83 -3.87
CA GLY A 157 0.61 -3.61 -4.52
C GLY A 157 2.12 -3.36 -4.39
N GLY A 158 2.50 -2.08 -4.48
CA GLY A 158 3.88 -1.63 -4.31
C GLY A 158 4.35 -1.55 -2.85
N GLY A 159 3.45 -1.31 -1.89
CA GLY A 159 3.84 -1.16 -0.48
C GLY A 159 2.89 -1.75 0.55
N THR A 160 1.75 -2.30 0.13
CA THR A 160 0.76 -2.91 1.01
C THR A 160 0.21 -4.18 0.39
N PHE A 161 -0.21 -5.09 1.27
CA PHE A 161 -0.86 -6.34 0.92
C PHE A 161 -2.19 -6.45 1.66
N ASP A 162 -3.28 -6.67 0.93
CA ASP A 162 -4.61 -6.90 1.49
C ASP A 162 -5.22 -8.19 0.90
N VAL A 163 -6.03 -8.85 1.72
CA VAL A 163 -6.88 -9.96 1.31
C VAL A 163 -8.26 -9.74 1.87
N SER A 164 -9.28 -9.80 1.02
CA SER A 164 -10.67 -9.73 1.46
C SER A 164 -11.47 -10.88 0.87
N VAL A 165 -12.36 -11.45 1.67
CA VAL A 165 -13.35 -12.43 1.23
C VAL A 165 -14.69 -11.72 1.18
N LEU A 166 -15.36 -11.79 0.02
CA LEU A 166 -16.61 -11.10 -0.22
C LEU A 166 -17.65 -12.03 -0.82
N GLU A 167 -18.91 -11.78 -0.52
CA GLU A 167 -20.04 -12.28 -1.32
C GLU A 167 -20.47 -11.18 -2.28
N VAL A 168 -20.55 -11.52 -3.57
CA VAL A 168 -20.97 -10.60 -4.63
C VAL A 168 -22.07 -11.22 -5.46
N GLY A 169 -23.15 -10.48 -5.69
CA GLY A 169 -24.24 -10.93 -6.56
C GLY A 169 -25.53 -10.13 -6.36
N ASP A 170 -26.34 -10.06 -7.40
CA ASP A 170 -27.63 -9.33 -7.41
C ASP A 170 -27.52 -7.89 -6.88
N GLY A 171 -26.42 -7.21 -7.21
CA GLY A 171 -26.13 -5.85 -6.77
C GLY A 171 -25.69 -5.71 -5.31
N VAL A 172 -25.59 -6.80 -4.56
CA VAL A 172 -25.11 -6.81 -3.17
C VAL A 172 -23.63 -7.20 -3.14
N PHE A 173 -22.85 -6.43 -2.40
CA PHE A 173 -21.43 -6.64 -2.17
C PHE A 173 -21.19 -6.61 -0.67
N GLU A 174 -20.93 -7.77 -0.07
CA GLU A 174 -20.73 -7.91 1.37
C GLU A 174 -19.32 -8.42 1.66
N VAL A 175 -18.55 -7.65 2.42
CA VAL A 175 -17.24 -8.07 2.93
C VAL A 175 -17.47 -8.98 4.14
N LEU A 176 -17.12 -10.26 4.00
CA LEU A 176 -17.21 -11.23 5.10
C LEU A 176 -16.04 -11.08 6.06
N SER A 177 -14.85 -10.85 5.51
CA SER A 177 -13.64 -10.63 6.30
C SER A 177 -12.57 -9.91 5.49
N THR A 178 -11.65 -9.26 6.20
CA THR A 178 -10.44 -8.71 5.61
C THR A 178 -9.23 -8.93 6.51
N SER A 179 -8.07 -9.13 5.90
CA SER A 179 -6.78 -9.18 6.58
C SER A 179 -5.72 -8.57 5.66
N GLY A 180 -4.56 -8.22 6.19
CA GLY A 180 -3.48 -7.72 5.36
C GLY A 180 -2.16 -7.60 6.10
N ASP A 181 -1.17 -7.10 5.38
CA ASP A 181 0.14 -6.67 5.87
C ASP A 181 0.47 -5.32 5.21
N THR A 182 0.37 -4.25 6.00
CA THR A 182 0.59 -2.87 5.51
C THR A 182 2.07 -2.51 5.36
N HIS A 183 2.95 -3.50 5.56
CA HIS A 183 4.41 -3.43 5.44
C HIS A 183 4.94 -4.53 4.49
N LEU A 184 4.12 -4.96 3.53
CA LEU A 184 4.46 -5.94 2.52
C LEU A 184 4.00 -5.47 1.15
N GLY A 185 4.92 -5.29 0.22
CA GLY A 185 4.61 -4.95 -1.17
C GLY A 185 5.82 -5.04 -2.07
N GLY A 186 5.66 -4.64 -3.33
CA GLY A 186 6.68 -4.67 -4.37
C GLY A 186 8.02 -4.01 -3.99
N ASP A 187 8.00 -2.96 -3.17
CA ASP A 187 9.19 -2.27 -2.66
C ASP A 187 10.06 -3.20 -1.80
N ASP A 188 9.45 -4.11 -1.03
CA ASP A 188 10.18 -5.06 -0.19
C ASP A 188 10.85 -6.15 -1.05
N PHE A 189 10.24 -6.52 -2.19
CA PHE A 189 10.86 -7.42 -3.16
C PHE A 189 12.04 -6.73 -3.87
N ASP A 190 11.93 -5.44 -4.18
CA ASP A 190 13.01 -4.65 -4.77
C ASP A 190 14.19 -4.55 -3.81
N ASP A 191 13.92 -4.29 -2.53
CA ASP A 191 14.93 -4.21 -1.46
C ASP A 191 15.73 -5.52 -1.32
N LYS A 192 15.12 -6.69 -1.55
CA LYS A 192 15.86 -7.97 -1.56
C LYS A 192 16.90 -8.05 -2.67
N ILE A 193 16.60 -7.53 -3.86
CA ILE A 193 17.56 -7.47 -4.96
C ILE A 193 18.61 -6.39 -4.66
N VAL A 194 18.22 -5.22 -4.14
CA VAL A 194 19.15 -4.16 -3.74
C VAL A 194 20.17 -4.65 -2.72
N GLN A 195 19.73 -5.31 -1.65
CA GLN A 195 20.61 -5.86 -0.61
C GLN A 195 21.58 -6.90 -1.20
N TRP A 196 21.08 -7.80 -2.03
CA TRP A 196 21.92 -8.79 -2.72
C TRP A 196 22.97 -8.14 -3.60
N LEU A 197 22.59 -7.15 -4.43
CA LEU A 197 23.52 -6.40 -5.28
C LEU A 197 24.61 -5.69 -4.48
N MET A 198 24.23 -5.05 -3.36
CA MET A 198 25.16 -4.34 -2.50
C MET A 198 26.13 -5.30 -1.81
N ASP A 199 25.65 -6.45 -1.38
CA ASP A 199 26.48 -7.47 -0.75
C ASP A 199 27.48 -8.08 -1.74
N GLU A 200 27.05 -8.41 -2.98
CA GLU A 200 27.96 -8.90 -4.03
C GLU A 200 28.99 -7.83 -4.42
N PHE A 201 28.56 -6.59 -4.64
CA PHE A 201 29.47 -5.50 -4.97
C PHE A 201 30.50 -5.25 -3.87
N LYS A 202 30.08 -5.31 -2.59
CA LYS A 202 30.99 -5.17 -1.45
C LYS A 202 31.97 -6.34 -1.34
N LYS A 203 31.56 -7.57 -1.65
CA LYS A 203 32.47 -8.73 -1.69
C LYS A 203 33.54 -8.58 -2.76
N GLU A 204 33.16 -8.06 -3.93
CA GLU A 204 34.05 -7.92 -5.08
C GLU A 204 35.02 -6.73 -4.96
N THR A 205 34.54 -5.61 -4.41
CA THR A 205 35.27 -4.32 -4.43
C THR A 205 35.69 -3.80 -3.07
N ASN A 206 35.18 -4.38 -1.98
CA ASN A 206 35.30 -3.88 -0.60
C ASN A 206 34.73 -2.46 -0.39
N VAL A 207 33.83 -2.01 -1.29
CA VAL A 207 33.15 -0.70 -1.21
C VAL A 207 31.72 -0.89 -0.74
N ASP A 208 31.27 -0.02 0.17
CA ASP A 208 29.90 -0.01 0.67
C ASP A 208 29.08 1.10 -0.02
N LEU A 209 28.04 0.71 -0.77
CA LEU A 209 27.17 1.65 -1.49
C LEU A 209 26.07 2.27 -0.60
N LYS A 210 25.94 1.87 0.68
CA LYS A 210 24.86 2.34 1.58
C LYS A 210 24.84 3.85 1.78
N THR A 211 25.99 4.51 1.70
CA THR A 211 26.09 5.95 1.97
C THR A 211 25.98 6.81 0.72
N ASP A 212 25.97 6.20 -0.47
CA ASP A 212 25.87 6.89 -1.76
C ASP A 212 24.41 6.89 -2.24
N ARG A 213 23.70 7.99 -2.02
CA ARG A 213 22.28 8.15 -2.37
C ARG A 213 22.02 8.00 -3.87
N GLN A 214 22.97 8.42 -4.70
CA GLN A 214 22.82 8.31 -6.15
C GLN A 214 23.00 6.84 -6.59
N ALA A 215 23.96 6.13 -6.00
CA ALA A 215 24.11 4.70 -6.22
C ALA A 215 22.87 3.93 -5.74
N LEU A 216 22.36 4.23 -4.55
CA LEU A 216 21.13 3.61 -4.01
C LEU A 216 19.93 3.81 -4.95
N GLN A 217 19.68 5.03 -5.43
CA GLN A 217 18.57 5.27 -6.36
C GLN A 217 18.72 4.46 -7.66
N ARG A 218 19.94 4.34 -8.19
CA ARG A 218 20.20 3.53 -9.40
C ARG A 218 20.04 2.04 -9.15
N LEU A 219 20.46 1.55 -7.98
CA LEU A 219 20.24 0.17 -7.56
C LEU A 219 18.74 -0.12 -7.46
N THR A 220 17.97 0.75 -6.80
CA THR A 220 16.52 0.58 -6.65
C THR A 220 15.81 0.50 -8.01
N GLU A 221 16.12 1.40 -8.95
CA GLU A 221 15.52 1.37 -10.30
C GLU A 221 15.92 0.11 -11.09
N ALA A 222 17.18 -0.33 -10.98
CA ALA A 222 17.64 -1.53 -11.64
C ALA A 222 17.02 -2.81 -11.03
N SER A 223 16.85 -2.84 -9.72
CA SER A 223 16.19 -3.92 -8.98
C SER A 223 14.71 -4.04 -9.35
N GLU A 224 13.96 -2.93 -9.39
CA GLU A 224 12.56 -2.91 -9.83
C GLU A 224 12.44 -3.46 -11.25
N LYS A 225 13.32 -3.00 -12.15
CA LYS A 225 13.35 -3.47 -13.54
C LYS A 225 13.64 -4.98 -13.62
N ALA A 226 14.65 -5.47 -12.91
CA ALA A 226 15.00 -6.89 -12.90
C ALA A 226 13.85 -7.76 -12.34
N LYS A 227 13.21 -7.33 -11.25
CA LYS A 227 12.02 -8.00 -10.68
C LYS A 227 10.90 -8.13 -11.71
N VAL A 228 10.60 -7.06 -12.44
CA VAL A 228 9.56 -7.06 -13.48
C VAL A 228 9.95 -7.97 -14.64
N GLU A 229 11.19 -7.93 -15.11
CA GLU A 229 11.69 -8.82 -16.15
C GLU A 229 11.59 -10.29 -15.74
N LEU A 230 12.00 -10.64 -14.51
CA LEU A 230 11.94 -11.99 -13.96
C LEU A 230 10.52 -12.54 -13.80
N SER A 231 9.49 -11.70 -13.85
CA SER A 231 8.10 -12.16 -13.89
C SER A 231 7.74 -12.84 -15.22
N SER A 232 8.51 -12.58 -16.29
CA SER A 232 8.32 -13.20 -17.62
C SER A 232 9.52 -14.04 -18.06
N LEU A 233 10.74 -13.61 -17.70
CA LEU A 233 12.00 -14.25 -18.07
C LEU A 233 12.54 -15.13 -16.93
N THR A 234 13.40 -16.08 -17.27
CA THR A 234 14.06 -16.95 -16.27
C THR A 234 15.34 -16.33 -15.69
N GLU A 235 15.88 -15.30 -16.34
CA GLU A 235 17.09 -14.57 -15.96
C GLU A 235 16.97 -13.10 -16.39
N SER A 236 17.61 -12.20 -15.64
CA SER A 236 17.79 -10.78 -15.95
C SER A 236 19.24 -10.37 -15.68
N GLU A 237 19.75 -9.43 -16.49
CA GLU A 237 21.09 -8.89 -16.39
C GLU A 237 21.05 -7.45 -15.88
N ILE A 238 21.78 -7.18 -14.81
CA ILE A 238 21.86 -5.89 -14.15
C ILE A 238 23.24 -5.30 -14.44
N ASN A 239 23.28 -4.27 -15.29
CA ASN A 239 24.51 -3.55 -15.64
C ASN A 239 24.38 -2.06 -15.27
N LEU A 240 25.17 -1.63 -14.30
CA LEU A 240 25.25 -0.26 -13.80
C LEU A 240 26.70 0.25 -13.95
N PRO A 241 27.04 0.85 -15.10
CA PRO A 241 28.36 1.40 -15.30
C PRO A 241 28.55 2.66 -14.45
N PHE A 242 29.78 2.91 -13.96
CA PHE A 242 30.10 4.08 -13.14
C PHE A 242 29.16 4.19 -11.93
N ILE A 243 28.91 3.08 -11.23
CA ILE A 243 27.99 3.06 -10.08
C ILE A 243 28.53 3.90 -8.92
N THR A 244 29.85 3.89 -8.73
CA THR A 244 30.57 4.73 -7.79
C THR A 244 32.02 4.92 -8.26
N ALA A 245 32.84 5.64 -7.50
CA ALA A 245 34.26 5.83 -7.78
C ALA A 245 35.09 5.59 -6.51
N THR A 246 36.26 4.99 -6.68
CA THR A 246 37.26 4.78 -5.63
C THR A 246 38.59 5.42 -6.03
N ASP A 247 39.60 5.35 -5.13
CA ASP A 247 40.97 5.77 -5.46
C ASP A 247 41.57 4.99 -6.65
N ALA A 248 41.05 3.78 -6.94
CA ALA A 248 41.44 2.97 -8.09
C ALA A 248 40.74 3.37 -9.39
N GLY A 249 39.79 4.31 -9.33
CA GLY A 249 39.02 4.79 -10.47
C GLY A 249 37.53 4.42 -10.40
N PRO A 250 36.78 4.66 -11.49
CA PRO A 250 35.37 4.35 -11.56
C PRO A 250 35.10 2.85 -11.41
N GLN A 251 34.05 2.52 -10.66
CA GLN A 251 33.59 1.14 -10.45
C GLN A 251 32.29 0.89 -11.21
N HIS A 252 32.09 -0.36 -11.60
CA HIS A 252 30.92 -0.83 -12.35
C HIS A 252 30.28 -1.99 -11.59
N LEU A 253 28.96 -2.12 -11.67
CA LEU A 253 28.26 -3.30 -11.18
C LEU A 253 27.70 -4.05 -12.37
N GLU A 254 28.09 -5.31 -12.52
CA GLU A 254 27.56 -6.23 -13.53
C GLU A 254 27.20 -7.55 -12.84
N GLN A 255 25.91 -7.85 -12.76
CA GLN A 255 25.40 -9.04 -12.08
C GLN A 255 24.29 -9.69 -12.89
N LYS A 256 24.18 -11.01 -12.82
CA LYS A 256 23.06 -11.78 -13.40
C LYS A 256 22.26 -12.43 -12.30
N ILE A 257 20.94 -12.29 -12.37
CA ILE A 257 20.01 -12.87 -11.41
C ILE A 257 19.02 -13.78 -12.13
N SER A 258 18.89 -15.02 -11.66
CA SER A 258 17.86 -15.94 -12.13
C SER A 258 16.57 -15.77 -11.34
N ARG A 259 15.43 -16.16 -11.94
CA ARG A 259 14.13 -16.18 -11.24
C ARG A 259 14.19 -17.03 -9.98
N ALA A 260 14.84 -18.19 -10.06
CA ALA A 260 15.02 -19.08 -8.91
C ALA A 260 15.77 -18.39 -7.76
N LYS A 261 16.83 -17.63 -8.07
CA LYS A 261 17.56 -16.87 -7.05
C LYS A 261 16.72 -15.74 -6.46
N PHE A 262 15.98 -15.01 -7.29
CA PHE A 262 15.05 -13.98 -6.81
C PHE A 262 13.99 -14.54 -5.87
N GLU A 263 13.37 -15.66 -6.24
CA GLU A 263 12.37 -16.35 -5.40
C GLU A 263 12.97 -16.88 -4.09
N GLU A 264 14.22 -17.37 -4.11
CA GLU A 264 14.96 -17.75 -2.91
C GLU A 264 15.18 -16.55 -1.96
N LEU A 265 15.65 -15.42 -2.50
CA LEU A 265 15.87 -14.17 -1.73
C LEU A 265 14.57 -13.65 -1.11
N CYS A 266 13.43 -13.85 -1.80
CA CYS A 266 12.12 -13.36 -1.39
C CYS A 266 11.27 -14.40 -0.65
N SER A 267 11.80 -15.59 -0.37
CA SER A 267 11.05 -16.70 0.26
C SER A 267 10.28 -16.29 1.52
N SER A 268 10.93 -15.54 2.41
CA SER A 268 10.28 -15.01 3.63
C SER A 268 9.14 -14.02 3.37
N LEU A 269 9.21 -13.21 2.30
CA LEU A 269 8.14 -12.28 1.90
C LEU A 269 6.96 -13.05 1.29
N ILE A 270 7.25 -14.06 0.49
CA ILE A 270 6.24 -14.95 -0.11
C ILE A 270 5.50 -15.70 1.01
N ASP A 271 6.23 -16.24 1.98
CA ASP A 271 5.63 -16.94 3.13
C ASP A 271 4.78 -16.01 4.01
N ARG A 272 5.18 -14.74 4.17
CA ARG A 272 4.36 -13.72 4.86
C ARG A 272 3.01 -13.50 4.18
N ALA A 273 2.97 -13.50 2.85
CA ALA A 273 1.72 -13.30 2.09
C ALA A 273 0.70 -14.43 2.31
N ARG A 274 1.13 -15.62 2.75
CA ARG A 274 0.21 -16.72 3.10
C ARG A 274 -0.68 -16.40 4.29
N ILE A 275 -0.13 -15.71 5.30
CA ILE A 275 -0.76 -15.55 6.62
C ILE A 275 -2.08 -14.75 6.51
N PRO A 276 -2.15 -13.60 5.82
CA PRO A 276 -3.42 -12.89 5.63
C PRO A 276 -4.49 -13.69 4.89
N VAL A 277 -4.11 -14.54 3.92
CA VAL A 277 -5.06 -15.40 3.20
C VAL A 277 -5.71 -16.40 4.15
N GLU A 278 -4.89 -17.10 4.95
CA GLU A 278 -5.37 -18.07 5.93
C GLU A 278 -6.24 -17.41 7.02
N ASN A 279 -5.86 -16.21 7.48
CA ASN A 279 -6.62 -15.44 8.46
C ASN A 279 -7.97 -14.99 7.91
N ALA A 280 -8.03 -14.49 6.68
CA ALA A 280 -9.28 -14.05 6.06
C ALA A 280 -10.26 -15.24 5.90
N LEU A 281 -9.80 -16.38 5.39
CA LEU A 281 -10.63 -17.59 5.30
C LEU A 281 -11.17 -18.04 6.67
N LYS A 282 -10.30 -18.06 7.68
CA LYS A 282 -10.67 -18.42 9.06
C LYS A 282 -11.73 -17.48 9.62
N ASP A 283 -11.57 -16.17 9.43
CA ASP A 283 -12.49 -15.16 9.95
C ASP A 283 -13.84 -15.17 9.23
N ALA A 284 -13.83 -15.40 7.91
CA ALA A 284 -15.05 -15.65 7.14
C ALA A 284 -15.71 -17.00 7.49
N LYS A 285 -15.01 -17.88 8.22
CA LYS A 285 -15.44 -19.25 8.55
C LYS A 285 -15.71 -20.09 7.30
N LEU A 286 -14.86 -19.93 6.29
CA LEU A 286 -14.96 -20.62 5.02
C LEU A 286 -13.72 -21.48 4.76
N ASP A 287 -13.94 -22.68 4.25
CA ASP A 287 -12.87 -23.48 3.64
C ASP A 287 -12.50 -22.90 2.27
N SER A 288 -11.25 -23.08 1.83
CA SER A 288 -10.80 -22.63 0.51
C SER A 288 -11.65 -23.17 -0.65
N SER A 289 -12.24 -24.36 -0.50
CA SER A 289 -13.16 -24.97 -1.47
C SER A 289 -14.47 -24.19 -1.68
N LYS A 290 -14.80 -23.24 -0.79
CA LYS A 290 -15.99 -22.38 -0.88
C LYS A 290 -15.74 -21.08 -1.63
N ILE A 291 -14.50 -20.84 -2.07
CA ILE A 291 -14.18 -19.68 -2.89
C ILE A 291 -14.49 -20.01 -4.36
N ASP A 292 -15.43 -19.27 -4.93
CA ASP A 292 -15.84 -19.41 -6.32
C ASP A 292 -14.81 -18.78 -7.25
N GLU A 293 -14.30 -17.60 -6.94
CA GLU A 293 -13.35 -16.88 -7.81
C GLU A 293 -12.25 -16.18 -7.01
N VAL A 294 -11.07 -16.07 -7.62
CA VAL A 294 -9.90 -15.42 -7.00
C VAL A 294 -9.48 -14.26 -7.89
N VAL A 295 -9.64 -13.03 -7.42
CA VAL A 295 -9.33 -11.81 -8.17
C VAL A 295 -7.98 -11.29 -7.72
N LEU A 296 -7.01 -11.22 -8.64
CA LEU A 296 -5.69 -10.63 -8.37
C LEU A 296 -5.70 -9.14 -8.65
N VAL A 297 -5.17 -8.36 -7.72
CA VAL A 297 -5.06 -6.90 -7.79
C VAL A 297 -3.62 -6.49 -7.45
N GLY A 298 -3.11 -5.47 -8.14
CA GLY A 298 -1.77 -4.95 -7.89
C GLY A 298 -0.67 -5.66 -8.69
N GLY A 299 0.30 -4.87 -9.15
CA GLY A 299 1.34 -5.33 -10.08
C GLY A 299 2.24 -6.44 -9.54
N SER A 300 2.44 -6.54 -8.23
CA SER A 300 3.30 -7.57 -7.62
C SER A 300 2.66 -8.97 -7.68
N THR A 301 1.36 -9.08 -7.96
CA THR A 301 0.70 -10.37 -8.25
C THR A 301 1.16 -10.99 -9.57
N ARG A 302 1.88 -10.24 -10.41
CA ARG A 302 2.49 -10.76 -11.65
C ARG A 302 3.69 -11.68 -11.38
N ILE A 303 4.25 -11.66 -10.17
CA ILE A 303 5.34 -12.55 -9.74
C ILE A 303 4.85 -14.01 -9.76
N PRO A 304 5.51 -14.93 -10.52
CA PRO A 304 5.08 -16.33 -10.65
C PRO A 304 4.96 -17.08 -9.32
N ALA A 305 5.87 -16.85 -8.37
CA ALA A 305 5.81 -17.46 -7.04
C ALA A 305 4.56 -17.03 -6.24
N ILE A 306 4.08 -15.80 -6.41
CA ILE A 306 2.85 -15.32 -5.76
C ILE A 306 1.62 -16.01 -6.35
N LYS A 307 1.54 -16.15 -7.68
CA LYS A 307 0.45 -16.91 -8.31
C LYS A 307 0.44 -18.37 -7.85
N SER A 308 1.62 -18.98 -7.81
CA SER A 308 1.79 -20.36 -7.33
C SER A 308 1.38 -20.52 -5.87
N LEU A 309 1.70 -19.55 -5.02
CA LEU A 309 1.27 -19.52 -3.62
C LEU A 309 -0.26 -19.49 -3.50
N VAL A 310 -0.91 -18.56 -4.22
CA VAL A 310 -2.38 -18.41 -4.22
C VAL A 310 -3.05 -19.71 -4.69
N GLN A 311 -2.57 -20.28 -5.78
CA GLN A 311 -3.09 -21.56 -6.31
C GLN A 311 -2.88 -22.71 -5.32
N LYS A 312 -1.75 -22.77 -4.64
CA LYS A 312 -1.45 -23.81 -3.64
C LYS A 312 -2.38 -23.73 -2.43
N ILE A 313 -2.74 -22.52 -1.98
CA ILE A 313 -3.62 -22.32 -0.82
C ILE A 313 -5.09 -22.57 -1.20
N LEU A 314 -5.52 -22.05 -2.36
CA LEU A 314 -6.93 -22.02 -2.73
C LEU A 314 -7.36 -23.18 -3.64
N GLY A 315 -6.41 -23.89 -4.23
CA GLY A 315 -6.68 -24.97 -5.18
C GLY A 315 -7.34 -24.49 -6.48
N LYS A 316 -7.29 -23.18 -6.77
CA LYS A 316 -7.97 -22.55 -7.90
C LYS A 316 -7.02 -21.64 -8.67
N GLU A 317 -7.18 -21.62 -9.99
CA GLU A 317 -6.48 -20.67 -10.86
C GLU A 317 -7.06 -19.27 -10.67
N PRO A 318 -6.22 -18.23 -10.50
CA PRO A 318 -6.72 -16.88 -10.36
C PRO A 318 -7.38 -16.36 -11.64
N ASN A 319 -8.44 -15.58 -11.45
CA ASN A 319 -9.20 -14.93 -12.51
C ASN A 319 -8.33 -13.90 -13.23
N GLN A 320 -8.30 -13.97 -14.57
CA GLN A 320 -7.52 -13.06 -15.44
C GLN A 320 -8.40 -12.11 -16.27
N THR A 321 -9.71 -12.09 -16.01
CA THR A 321 -10.65 -11.22 -16.76
C THR A 321 -10.58 -9.77 -16.34
N VAL A 322 -9.96 -9.50 -15.19
CA VAL A 322 -9.82 -8.18 -14.59
C VAL A 322 -8.38 -7.69 -14.76
N ASN A 323 -8.22 -6.41 -15.12
CA ASN A 323 -6.90 -5.78 -15.18
C ASN A 323 -6.42 -5.43 -13.75
N PRO A 324 -5.34 -6.05 -13.24
CA PRO A 324 -4.88 -5.82 -11.86
C PRO A 324 -4.37 -4.40 -11.61
N ASP A 325 -4.08 -3.63 -12.66
CA ASP A 325 -3.56 -2.25 -12.55
C ASP A 325 -4.67 -1.18 -12.52
N GLU A 326 -5.87 -1.51 -13.02
CA GLU A 326 -6.95 -0.52 -13.26
C GLU A 326 -8.21 -0.79 -12.44
N VAL A 327 -8.42 -2.04 -12.01
CA VAL A 327 -9.68 -2.50 -11.39
C VAL A 327 -10.10 -1.67 -10.18
N VAL A 328 -9.15 -1.29 -9.33
CA VAL A 328 -9.42 -0.46 -8.14
C VAL A 328 -9.93 0.92 -8.53
N ALA A 329 -9.34 1.54 -9.56
CA ALA A 329 -9.77 2.86 -10.03
C ALA A 329 -11.15 2.80 -10.69
N ILE A 330 -11.42 1.75 -11.48
CA ILE A 330 -12.75 1.50 -12.06
C ILE A 330 -13.79 1.34 -10.94
N GLY A 331 -13.49 0.54 -9.92
CA GLY A 331 -14.36 0.35 -8.77
C GLY A 331 -14.66 1.64 -7.99
N ALA A 332 -13.65 2.48 -7.80
CA ALA A 332 -13.82 3.79 -7.17
C ALA A 332 -14.71 4.72 -8.02
N ALA A 333 -14.60 4.66 -9.35
CA ALA A 333 -15.48 5.39 -10.26
C ALA A 333 -16.92 4.87 -10.21
N VAL A 334 -17.13 3.55 -10.14
CA VAL A 334 -18.46 2.94 -9.90
C VAL A 334 -19.05 3.46 -8.59
N GLN A 335 -18.27 3.48 -7.52
CA GLN A 335 -18.69 4.03 -6.23
C GLN A 335 -19.06 5.52 -6.32
N ALA A 336 -18.33 6.31 -7.10
CA ALA A 336 -18.67 7.71 -7.35
C ALA A 336 -20.02 7.83 -8.10
N GLY A 337 -20.25 6.98 -9.12
CA GLY A 337 -21.51 6.89 -9.84
C GLY A 337 -22.70 6.48 -8.96
N VAL A 338 -22.48 5.59 -7.97
CA VAL A 338 -23.50 5.25 -6.96
C VAL A 338 -23.86 6.46 -6.10
N LEU A 339 -22.86 7.25 -5.67
CA LEU A 339 -23.09 8.45 -4.86
C LEU A 339 -23.77 9.57 -5.65
N ALA A 340 -23.51 9.65 -6.96
CA ALA A 340 -24.19 10.57 -7.88
C ALA A 340 -25.61 10.11 -8.26
N GLY A 341 -25.99 8.86 -7.94
CA GLY A 341 -27.28 8.27 -8.31
C GLY A 341 -27.38 7.82 -9.77
N GLU A 342 -26.25 7.78 -10.49
CA GLU A 342 -26.15 7.31 -11.87
C GLU A 342 -26.10 5.78 -11.95
N VAL A 343 -25.45 5.15 -10.97
CA VAL A 343 -25.43 3.69 -10.80
C VAL A 343 -26.43 3.31 -9.72
N LYS A 344 -27.41 2.48 -10.09
CA LYS A 344 -28.53 2.07 -9.22
C LYS A 344 -28.39 0.61 -8.81
N ASP A 345 -29.19 0.23 -7.82
CA ASP A 345 -29.34 -1.16 -7.37
C ASP A 345 -28.03 -1.80 -6.89
N ILE A 346 -27.11 -0.99 -6.34
CA ILE A 346 -25.89 -1.45 -5.67
C ILE A 346 -26.01 -1.20 -4.16
N LEU A 347 -25.82 -2.26 -3.38
CA LEU A 347 -25.68 -2.21 -1.93
C LEU A 347 -24.30 -2.70 -1.53
N LEU A 348 -23.52 -1.83 -0.87
CA LEU A 348 -22.21 -2.16 -0.35
C LEU A 348 -22.24 -2.25 1.18
N LEU A 349 -21.85 -3.41 1.70
CA LEU A 349 -21.68 -3.71 3.13
C LEU A 349 -20.20 -4.01 3.39
N ASP A 350 -19.48 -3.02 3.91
CA ASP A 350 -18.05 -3.15 4.26
C ASP A 350 -17.89 -3.42 5.77
N VAL A 351 -16.66 -3.69 6.22
CA VAL A 351 -16.34 -4.01 7.62
C VAL A 351 -15.16 -3.18 8.17
N THR A 352 -15.03 -3.10 9.49
CA THR A 352 -13.79 -2.57 10.12
C THR A 352 -12.68 -3.63 10.14
N PRO A 353 -11.46 -3.34 9.68
CA PRO A 353 -10.36 -4.33 9.59
C PRO A 353 -9.72 -4.68 10.94
N LEU A 354 -9.86 -3.80 11.93
CA LEU A 354 -9.22 -3.91 13.24
C LEU A 354 -10.26 -3.78 14.34
N SER A 355 -10.06 -4.51 15.43
CA SER A 355 -10.86 -4.34 16.64
C SER A 355 -10.60 -2.96 17.24
N LEU A 356 -11.67 -2.24 17.58
CA LEU A 356 -11.64 -1.01 18.35
C LEU A 356 -11.86 -1.34 19.82
N GLY A 357 -10.95 -0.91 20.67
CA GLY A 357 -10.99 -1.16 22.10
C GLY A 357 -10.63 0.06 22.93
N VAL A 358 -10.76 -0.09 24.25
CA VAL A 358 -10.31 0.90 25.23
C VAL A 358 -9.34 0.25 26.21
N GLU A 359 -8.29 0.98 26.59
CA GLU A 359 -7.41 0.56 27.68
C GLU A 359 -8.16 0.66 29.01
N THR A 360 -8.11 -0.41 29.79
CA THR A 360 -8.74 -0.49 31.12
C THR A 360 -7.68 -0.65 32.20
N LEU A 361 -8.10 -0.54 33.47
CA LEU A 361 -7.20 -0.61 34.63
C LEU A 361 -6.32 -1.87 34.55
N GLY A 362 -5.00 -1.69 34.62
CA GLY A 362 -4.02 -2.78 34.49
C GLY A 362 -3.39 -2.90 33.09
N GLY A 363 -3.70 -1.98 32.17
CA GLY A 363 -3.11 -1.95 30.82
C GLY A 363 -3.70 -2.99 29.88
N VAL A 364 -4.89 -3.51 30.19
CA VAL A 364 -5.57 -4.53 29.39
C VAL A 364 -6.54 -3.86 28.41
N THR A 365 -6.51 -4.29 27.16
CA THR A 365 -7.42 -3.76 26.12
C THR A 365 -8.77 -4.48 26.15
N THR A 366 -9.84 -3.74 26.46
CA THR A 366 -11.21 -4.25 26.33
C THR A 366 -11.74 -3.93 24.92
N ARG A 367 -12.05 -4.96 24.13
CA ARG A 367 -12.57 -4.82 22.76
C ARG A 367 -14.05 -4.44 22.79
N ILE A 368 -14.39 -3.35 22.12
CA ILE A 368 -15.76 -2.81 22.04
C ILE A 368 -16.40 -3.18 20.70
N ILE A 369 -15.67 -2.99 19.61
CA ILE A 369 -16.10 -3.33 18.25
C ILE A 369 -15.07 -4.31 17.69
N PRO A 370 -15.38 -5.61 17.58
CA PRO A 370 -14.47 -6.58 16.99
C PRO A 370 -14.16 -6.29 15.51
N ARG A 371 -12.98 -6.69 15.03
CA ARG A 371 -12.66 -6.72 13.59
C ARG A 371 -13.72 -7.50 12.80
N ASN A 372 -13.86 -7.16 11.53
CA ASN A 372 -14.87 -7.66 10.60
C ASN A 372 -16.34 -7.35 11.00
N THR A 373 -16.56 -6.39 11.91
CA THR A 373 -17.92 -5.88 12.15
C THR A 373 -18.35 -4.99 10.98
N THR A 374 -19.52 -5.25 10.41
CA THR A 374 -20.13 -4.45 9.32
C THR A 374 -20.26 -2.98 9.70
N VAL A 375 -19.95 -2.07 8.77
CA VAL A 375 -20.04 -0.62 8.95
C VAL A 375 -21.12 0.01 8.04
N PRO A 376 -21.81 1.07 8.49
CA PRO A 376 -21.64 1.77 9.77
C PRO A 376 -22.19 0.97 10.96
N THR A 377 -21.53 1.09 12.12
CA THR A 377 -21.97 0.43 13.37
C THR A 377 -21.85 1.35 14.56
N LYS A 378 -22.59 1.06 15.63
CA LYS A 378 -22.54 1.76 16.90
C LYS A 378 -22.57 0.75 18.05
N LYS A 379 -21.66 0.94 19.01
CA LYS A 379 -21.66 0.24 20.30
C LYS A 379 -21.66 1.28 21.42
N SER A 380 -22.16 0.90 22.58
CA SER A 380 -22.21 1.77 23.76
C SER A 380 -21.99 0.91 24.99
N GLU A 381 -21.11 1.39 25.87
CA GLU A 381 -20.72 0.73 27.10
C GLU A 381 -20.63 1.77 28.22
N VAL A 382 -21.02 1.38 29.43
CA VAL A 382 -21.04 2.28 30.58
C VAL A 382 -19.77 2.04 31.39
N PHE A 383 -18.93 3.07 31.47
CA PHE A 383 -17.75 3.08 32.33
C PHE A 383 -18.07 3.81 33.64
N SER A 384 -17.50 3.32 34.73
CA SER A 384 -17.64 3.90 36.07
C SER A 384 -16.28 4.32 36.62
N PRO A 385 -16.23 5.33 37.50
CA PRO A 385 -15.03 5.67 38.25
C PRO A 385 -14.40 4.43 38.92
N ALA A 386 -13.08 4.34 38.87
CA ALA A 386 -12.33 3.25 39.51
C ALA A 386 -12.09 3.52 41.02
N VAL A 387 -12.20 4.78 41.45
CA VAL A 387 -11.98 5.22 42.84
C VAL A 387 -12.99 6.29 43.25
N ASP A 388 -13.29 6.36 44.55
CA ASP A 388 -14.17 7.38 45.14
C ASP A 388 -13.65 8.79 44.86
N ASN A 389 -14.55 9.70 44.50
CA ASN A 389 -14.27 11.11 44.17
C ASN A 389 -13.34 11.32 42.95
N GLN A 390 -13.23 10.36 42.03
CA GLN A 390 -12.51 10.55 40.77
C GLN A 390 -13.19 11.66 39.92
N PRO A 391 -12.51 12.78 39.60
CA PRO A 391 -13.14 13.93 38.95
C PRO A 391 -13.26 13.78 37.43
N ASN A 392 -12.50 12.88 36.82
CA ASN A 392 -12.49 12.64 35.37
C ASN A 392 -12.31 11.15 35.06
N VAL A 393 -12.84 10.71 33.91
CA VAL A 393 -12.57 9.38 33.36
C VAL A 393 -11.83 9.61 32.04
N GLU A 394 -10.57 9.19 31.98
CA GLU A 394 -9.78 9.22 30.76
C GLU A 394 -10.00 7.90 30.01
N ILE A 395 -10.34 7.99 28.72
CA ILE A 395 -10.56 6.82 27.86
C ILE A 395 -9.47 6.84 26.79
N HIS A 396 -8.55 5.89 26.87
CA HIS A 396 -7.54 5.69 25.84
C HIS A 396 -8.05 4.67 24.82
N VAL A 397 -8.37 5.14 23.61
CA VAL A 397 -8.91 4.33 22.53
C VAL A 397 -7.78 3.75 21.68
N LEU A 398 -7.88 2.45 21.36
CA LEU A 398 -6.86 1.69 20.66
C LEU A 398 -7.47 0.90 19.49
N GLN A 399 -6.67 0.63 18.46
CA GLN A 399 -7.00 -0.30 17.38
C GLN A 399 -5.97 -1.42 17.29
N GLY A 400 -6.42 -2.68 17.24
CA GLY A 400 -5.54 -3.82 17.05
C GLY A 400 -6.04 -5.10 17.71
N GLU A 401 -5.24 -6.17 17.57
CA GLU A 401 -5.58 -7.52 18.06
C GLU A 401 -4.67 -8.00 19.21
N ARG A 402 -3.72 -7.17 19.66
CA ARG A 402 -2.90 -7.46 20.86
C ARG A 402 -3.75 -7.21 22.10
N GLU A 403 -3.70 -8.15 23.04
CA GLU A 403 -4.42 -8.09 24.32
C GLU A 403 -3.73 -7.18 25.33
#